data_AF-A0A5X9X8K8-F1
#
_entry.id   AF-A0A5X9X8K8-F1
#
_cell.length_a   1.000
_cell.length_b   1.000
_cell.length_c   1.000
_cell.angle_alpha   90.00
_cell.angle_beta   90.00
_cell.angle_gamma   90.00
#
_symmetry.space_group_name_H-M   'P 1'
#
loop_
_entity.id
_entity.type
_entity.pdbx_description
1 polymer ?
#
loop_
_entity_poly.entity_id
_entity_poly.type
_entity_poly.pdbx_seq_one_letter_code
_entity_poly.pdbx_strand_id
1 'polypeptide(L)'
;MRGLKWLTGLGLAVGTEHSLRPSVQPAQAGGFRNVRSGQLLLGTAERQKIVRMLRENCPLSQSAFDEFWLKPLEQMAARVQEVPAAWAGPFSTPGSFTDLSLSVAASAVRLVRGMMLPPGATPEEQAEQGPAWICAVFWAGLFHHLDWLSQIEGSLANGKAWCPGMEIPGANWRVRPRQGRTASMNGMYIASKLIPDAAAIWLQRWPAISGALFLYLSGQKAQSGILNSIISDALASVANKSGTVSGTASPSESDKVITTGEEGEEESRTNNIPNLIDDDMHQTSSHKNITPVSEPINNASIGYDTNQTGDYAAKDVTGQVTLLSAFDNHDTQSSDERTGDEAVPDESVSTAELLSVLDQMSGSGAPVVEAKVETTSSEEPSLVGMESGTPGEKFLDWLKSSILDGTVSVNEGESFAHILAQFVFIVSPECFFKYLSLNTNESLDKSELQKSFEALNVHYSRNGKGLWHYHKYDTPDKSGRYTKMSGYMLSADIIYRKGTCPPDSVWLARRN
;
A
#
# COMPACT_ATOMS: atom_id res chain seq x y z
N MET A 1 22.79 6.79 -9.10
CA MET A 1 22.48 7.22 -7.72
C MET A 1 23.03 8.63 -7.50
N ARG A 2 22.22 9.60 -7.06
CA ARG A 2 22.70 10.90 -6.56
C ARG A 2 22.27 11.02 -5.10
N GLY A 3 23.21 10.93 -4.15
CA GLY A 3 22.90 11.02 -2.73
C GLY A 3 22.48 12.43 -2.32
N LEU A 4 21.36 12.56 -1.60
CA LEU A 4 20.91 13.84 -1.04
C LEU A 4 21.83 14.20 0.14
N LYS A 5 22.86 15.00 -0.13
CA LYS A 5 23.95 15.33 0.82
C LYS A 5 23.51 16.01 2.13
N TRP A 6 22.26 16.47 2.23
CA TRP A 6 21.71 17.07 3.46
C TRP A 6 21.23 16.03 4.50
N LEU A 7 21.04 14.76 4.12
CA LEU A 7 20.70 13.69 5.06
C LEU A 7 21.90 13.14 5.84
N THR A 8 23.14 13.36 5.35
CA THR A 8 24.37 12.86 5.95
C THR A 8 25.15 13.97 6.65
N GLY A 9 24.77 14.29 7.88
CA GLY A 9 25.51 15.16 8.78
C GLY A 9 26.79 14.49 9.33
N LEU A 10 27.76 14.20 8.47
CA LEU A 10 29.09 13.72 8.84
C LEU A 10 30.15 14.50 8.06
N GLY A 11 30.68 15.56 8.70
CA GLY A 11 31.79 16.32 8.17
C GLY A 11 33.07 15.50 8.16
N LEU A 12 33.81 15.54 7.05
CA LEU A 12 35.19 15.08 6.99
C LEU A 12 36.06 16.01 7.85
N ALA A 13 36.71 15.45 8.86
CA ALA A 13 37.73 16.14 9.64
C ALA A 13 39.11 15.57 9.29
N VAL A 14 39.96 16.40 8.67
CA VAL A 14 41.43 16.25 8.67
C VAL A 14 41.99 17.65 8.89
N GLY A 15 42.84 17.82 9.91
CA GLY A 15 43.39 19.12 10.30
C GLY A 15 43.42 19.29 11.81
N THR A 16 44.44 18.73 12.45
CA THR A 16 44.82 19.06 13.83
C THR A 16 45.29 20.51 13.93
N GLU A 17 44.72 21.29 14.85
CA GLU A 17 45.49 22.28 15.62
C GLU A 17 44.75 22.71 16.89
N HIS A 18 45.51 22.99 17.96
CA HIS A 18 44.99 23.46 19.24
C HIS A 18 44.65 24.95 19.16
N SER A 19 43.37 25.33 19.27
CA SER A 19 43.02 26.71 19.63
C SER A 19 41.71 26.81 20.40
N LEU A 20 41.59 27.91 21.14
CA LEU A 20 40.65 28.17 22.24
C LEU A 20 39.18 27.90 21.89
N ARG A 21 38.54 27.07 22.72
CA ARG A 21 37.12 26.70 22.68
C ARG A 21 36.21 27.95 22.69
N PRO A 22 35.50 28.28 21.59
CA PRO A 22 34.44 29.28 21.65
C PRO A 22 33.29 28.69 22.47
N SER A 23 32.87 29.40 23.50
CA SER A 23 31.59 29.13 24.18
C SER A 23 30.46 29.47 23.20
N VAL A 24 30.05 28.50 22.39
CA VAL A 24 28.80 28.59 21.64
C VAL A 24 27.68 28.55 22.66
N GLN A 25 27.19 29.73 23.03
CA GLN A 25 26.00 29.87 23.85
C GLN A 25 24.85 29.13 23.14
N PRO A 26 24.11 28.24 23.83
CA PRO A 26 23.01 27.49 23.23
C PRO A 26 21.78 28.40 23.07
N ALA A 27 21.86 29.33 22.12
CA ALA A 27 20.72 30.10 21.67
C ALA A 27 19.62 29.13 21.17
N GLN A 28 18.45 29.23 21.80
CA GLN A 28 17.28 28.35 21.58
C GLN A 28 17.36 26.92 22.16
N ALA A 29 17.85 26.78 23.40
CA ALA A 29 17.39 25.69 24.28
C ALA A 29 15.92 25.92 24.68
N GLY A 30 14.99 25.66 23.75
CA GLY A 30 13.55 25.82 23.96
C GLY A 30 13.03 25.00 25.15
N GLY A 31 12.09 25.59 25.91
CA GLY A 31 11.45 24.93 27.05
C GLY A 31 10.66 23.67 26.65
N PHE A 32 10.24 22.90 27.66
CA PHE A 32 9.40 21.72 27.43
C PHE A 32 8.06 22.12 26.79
N ARG A 33 7.72 21.45 25.68
CA ARG A 33 6.50 21.63 24.89
C ARG A 33 5.39 20.73 25.43
N ASN A 34 4.15 21.18 25.32
CA ASN A 34 2.99 20.37 25.68
C ASN A 34 2.83 19.20 24.69
N VAL A 35 2.33 18.06 25.19
CA VAL A 35 1.92 16.92 24.36
C VAL A 35 0.66 17.30 23.58
N ARG A 36 0.59 16.89 22.31
CA ARG A 36 -0.58 17.11 21.43
C ARG A 36 -1.04 15.80 20.81
N SER A 37 -2.34 15.68 20.51
CA SER A 37 -2.87 14.54 19.75
C SER A 37 -2.43 14.59 18.28
N GLY A 38 -2.43 13.42 17.62
CA GLY A 38 -2.14 13.32 16.19
C GLY A 38 -3.07 14.20 15.35
N GLN A 39 -4.37 14.13 15.62
CA GLN A 39 -5.41 14.97 15.01
C GLN A 39 -5.09 16.47 15.09
N LEU A 40 -4.73 16.97 16.28
CA LEU A 40 -4.42 18.39 16.47
C LEU A 40 -3.10 18.78 15.78
N LEU A 41 -2.12 17.88 15.73
CA LEU A 41 -0.88 18.09 14.97
C LEU A 41 -1.11 18.09 13.45
N LEU A 42 -2.05 17.29 12.94
CA LEU A 42 -2.45 17.30 11.54
C LEU A 42 -3.45 18.42 11.19
N GLY A 43 -4.00 19.12 12.19
CA GLY A 43 -5.05 20.13 12.02
C GLY A 43 -4.63 21.45 11.34
N THR A 44 -3.36 21.61 10.95
CA THR A 44 -2.93 22.82 10.24
C THR A 44 -3.47 22.86 8.80
N ALA A 45 -3.73 24.05 8.26
CA ALA A 45 -4.36 24.21 6.95
C ALA A 45 -3.61 23.48 5.81
N GLU A 46 -2.28 23.56 5.78
CA GLU A 46 -1.47 22.85 4.78
C GLU A 46 -1.44 21.34 4.99
N ARG A 47 -1.38 20.84 6.23
CA ARG A 47 -1.45 19.38 6.50
C ARG A 47 -2.82 18.83 6.09
N GLN A 48 -3.91 19.52 6.44
CA GLN A 48 -5.26 19.17 6.03
C GLN A 48 -5.46 19.20 4.51
N LYS A 49 -4.84 20.14 3.80
CA LYS A 49 -4.83 20.18 2.33
C LYS A 49 -4.11 18.98 1.72
N ILE A 50 -2.99 18.55 2.28
CA ILE A 50 -2.28 17.34 1.86
C ILE A 50 -3.11 16.07 2.18
N VAL A 51 -3.74 16.00 3.36
CA VAL A 51 -4.60 14.87 3.75
C VAL A 51 -5.83 14.75 2.85
N ARG A 52 -6.48 15.86 2.44
CA ARG A 52 -7.55 15.84 1.44
C ARG A 52 -7.07 15.30 0.10
N MET A 53 -5.93 15.78 -0.41
CA MET A 53 -5.35 15.28 -1.65
C MET A 53 -5.01 13.79 -1.56
N LEU A 54 -4.47 13.31 -0.43
CA LEU A 54 -4.25 11.88 -0.20
C LEU A 54 -5.56 11.08 -0.22
N ARG A 55 -6.64 11.60 0.38
CA ARG A 55 -7.98 10.98 0.36
C ARG A 55 -8.56 10.91 -1.07
N GLU A 56 -8.43 11.99 -1.84
CA GLU A 56 -8.86 12.09 -3.26
C GLU A 56 -8.07 11.17 -4.21
N ASN A 57 -6.86 10.76 -3.83
CA ASN A 57 -5.98 9.90 -4.63
C ASN A 57 -5.81 8.50 -4.01
N CYS A 58 -6.56 8.19 -2.94
CA CYS A 58 -6.61 6.86 -2.37
C CYS A 58 -7.59 5.98 -3.18
N PRO A 59 -7.19 4.78 -3.62
CA PRO A 59 -8.08 3.86 -4.32
C PRO A 59 -8.99 3.06 -3.36
N LEU A 60 -8.88 3.28 -2.05
CA LEU A 60 -9.61 2.52 -1.03
C LEU A 60 -10.93 3.20 -0.63
N SER A 61 -11.81 2.48 0.06
CA SER A 61 -13.02 3.07 0.67
C SER A 61 -12.67 4.13 1.72
N GLN A 62 -13.65 4.95 2.13
CA GLN A 62 -13.41 5.97 3.17
C GLN A 62 -13.00 5.35 4.51
N SER A 63 -13.64 4.25 4.94
CA SER A 63 -13.22 3.54 6.15
C SER A 63 -11.78 3.03 6.01
N ALA A 64 -11.47 2.33 4.90
CA ALA A 64 -10.13 1.80 4.66
C ALA A 64 -9.06 2.90 4.57
N PHE A 65 -9.37 4.08 4.03
CA PHE A 65 -8.49 5.24 4.14
C PHE A 65 -8.30 5.68 5.60
N ASP A 66 -9.38 5.80 6.37
CA ASP A 66 -9.30 6.26 7.75
C ASP A 66 -8.48 5.30 8.64
N GLU A 67 -8.69 3.98 8.52
CA GLU A 67 -7.95 2.96 9.29
C GLU A 67 -6.54 2.71 8.75
N PHE A 68 -6.32 2.65 7.43
CA PHE A 68 -5.03 2.22 6.86
C PHE A 68 -4.09 3.39 6.55
N TRP A 69 -4.62 4.62 6.37
CA TRP A 69 -3.82 5.79 5.97
C TRP A 69 -3.86 6.91 7.02
N LEU A 70 -5.04 7.35 7.44
CA LEU A 70 -5.17 8.47 8.38
C LEU A 70 -4.72 8.08 9.80
N LYS A 71 -5.18 6.96 10.33
CA LYS A 71 -4.83 6.50 11.69
C LYS A 71 -3.32 6.24 11.87
N PRO A 72 -2.58 5.60 10.95
CA PRO A 72 -1.11 5.49 11.03
C PRO A 72 -0.40 6.83 10.96
N LEU A 73 -0.90 7.76 10.14
CA LEU A 73 -0.40 9.13 10.05
C LEU A 73 -0.63 9.91 11.36
N GLU A 74 -1.81 9.81 11.96
CA GLU A 74 -2.14 10.40 13.27
C GLU A 74 -1.28 9.80 14.39
N GLN A 75 -1.11 8.48 14.42
CA GLN A 75 -0.24 7.81 15.39
C GLN A 75 1.22 8.23 15.21
N MET A 76 1.71 8.32 13.97
CA MET A 76 3.06 8.80 13.69
C MET A 76 3.22 10.24 14.21
N ALA A 77 2.32 11.15 13.83
CA ALA A 77 2.32 12.53 14.30
C ALA A 77 2.30 12.63 15.83
N ALA A 78 1.47 11.84 16.51
CA ALA A 78 1.41 11.79 17.98
C ALA A 78 2.70 11.24 18.62
N ARG A 79 3.41 10.30 17.96
CA ARG A 79 4.67 9.73 18.46
C ARG A 79 5.91 10.54 18.09
N VAL A 80 5.86 11.44 17.11
CA VAL A 80 6.99 12.35 16.77
C VAL A 80 6.77 13.79 17.24
N GLN A 81 5.52 14.18 17.54
CA GLN A 81 5.14 15.53 17.96
C GLN A 81 5.67 16.61 16.97
N GLU A 82 6.34 17.66 17.46
CA GLU A 82 6.95 18.70 16.62
C GLU A 82 8.46 18.44 16.36
N VAL A 83 8.88 17.18 16.23
CA VAL A 83 10.23 16.81 15.80
C VAL A 83 10.58 17.42 14.42
N PRO A 84 11.79 17.98 14.23
CA PRO A 84 12.27 18.43 12.93
C PRO A 84 12.84 17.27 12.08
N ALA A 85 12.81 17.38 10.75
CA ALA A 85 13.35 16.38 9.83
C ALA A 85 14.86 16.55 9.53
N ALA A 86 15.45 17.66 9.96
CA ALA A 86 16.87 17.99 9.87
C ALA A 86 17.26 18.92 11.04
N TRP A 87 18.54 19.02 11.38
CA TRP A 87 19.02 20.03 12.35
C TRP A 87 19.34 21.39 11.73
N ALA A 88 19.39 21.48 10.40
CA ALA A 88 19.62 22.69 9.63
C ALA A 88 18.93 22.61 8.25
N GLY A 89 18.77 23.75 7.58
CA GLY A 89 18.14 23.82 6.26
C GLY A 89 16.60 23.81 6.31
N PRO A 90 15.91 23.55 5.18
CA PRO A 90 14.47 23.81 5.06
C PRO A 90 13.58 22.95 5.96
N PHE A 91 14.05 21.76 6.36
CA PHE A 91 13.33 20.85 7.25
C PHE A 91 13.84 20.91 8.70
N SER A 92 14.28 22.09 9.17
CA SER A 92 14.73 22.29 10.56
C SER A 92 13.66 22.88 11.50
N THR A 93 12.51 23.26 10.97
CA THR A 93 11.42 23.87 11.75
C THR A 93 10.67 22.81 12.58
N PRO A 94 10.05 23.20 13.72
CA PRO A 94 9.26 22.28 14.54
C PRO A 94 8.14 21.60 13.74
N GLY A 95 8.08 20.27 13.78
CA GLY A 95 7.08 19.44 13.10
C GLY A 95 7.38 19.12 11.64
N SER A 96 8.48 19.65 11.08
CA SER A 96 8.87 19.42 9.69
C SER A 96 9.12 17.94 9.33
N PHE A 97 9.34 17.06 10.32
CA PHE A 97 9.35 15.60 10.10
C PHE A 97 8.00 15.13 9.53
N THR A 98 6.90 15.52 10.16
CA THR A 98 5.54 15.19 9.72
C THR A 98 5.25 15.83 8.36
N ASP A 99 5.71 17.06 8.14
CA ASP A 99 5.52 17.77 6.86
C ASP A 99 6.30 17.11 5.71
N LEU A 100 7.53 16.65 5.95
CA LEU A 100 8.33 15.92 4.97
C LEU A 100 7.71 14.54 4.68
N SER A 101 7.32 13.79 5.71
CA SER A 101 6.61 12.51 5.56
C SER A 101 5.33 12.66 4.73
N LEU A 102 4.48 13.64 5.06
CA LEU A 102 3.26 13.94 4.31
C LEU A 102 3.56 14.33 2.87
N SER A 103 4.52 15.24 2.64
CA SER A 103 4.84 15.75 1.30
C SER A 103 5.39 14.67 0.39
N VAL A 104 6.21 13.76 0.91
CA VAL A 104 6.77 12.64 0.15
C VAL A 104 5.72 11.56 -0.13
N ALA A 105 4.92 11.15 0.87
CA ALA A 105 3.80 10.24 0.66
C ALA A 105 2.82 10.77 -0.40
N ALA A 106 2.44 12.04 -0.27
CA ALA A 106 1.59 12.76 -1.22
C ALA A 106 2.17 12.83 -2.64
N SER A 107 3.46 13.13 -2.76
CA SER A 107 4.10 13.19 -4.08
C SER A 107 4.28 11.79 -4.69
N ALA A 108 4.52 10.75 -3.88
CA ALA A 108 4.68 9.38 -4.34
C ALA A 108 3.36 8.79 -4.85
N VAL A 109 2.26 8.92 -4.08
CA VAL A 109 0.90 8.51 -4.51
C VAL A 109 0.49 9.22 -5.81
N ARG A 110 0.78 10.52 -5.92
CA ARG A 110 0.51 11.30 -7.14
C ARG A 110 1.37 10.90 -8.34
N LEU A 111 2.62 10.47 -8.13
CA LEU A 111 3.50 9.98 -9.21
C LEU A 111 2.99 8.66 -9.80
N VAL A 112 2.47 7.76 -8.97
CA VAL A 112 1.94 6.46 -9.42
C VAL A 112 0.52 6.51 -9.95
N ARG A 113 -0.14 7.68 -9.92
CA ARG A 113 -1.49 7.85 -10.48
C ARG A 113 -1.46 7.64 -11.99
N GLY A 114 -2.05 6.55 -12.45
CA GLY A 114 -2.05 6.15 -13.86
C GLY A 114 -0.76 5.43 -14.32
N MET A 115 0.17 5.13 -13.41
CA MET A 115 1.24 4.18 -13.70
C MET A 115 0.69 2.75 -13.67
N MET A 116 1.05 1.97 -14.68
CA MET A 116 0.85 0.52 -14.70
C MET A 116 1.92 -0.17 -13.84
N LEU A 117 1.50 -0.74 -12.70
CA LEU A 117 2.37 -1.39 -11.72
C LEU A 117 1.87 -2.80 -11.39
N PRO A 118 2.73 -3.82 -11.36
CA PRO A 118 4.17 -3.76 -11.64
C PRO A 118 4.48 -3.73 -13.15
N PRO A 119 5.61 -3.15 -13.58
CA PRO A 119 6.01 -3.17 -14.99
C PRO A 119 6.20 -4.61 -15.49
N GLY A 120 5.63 -4.92 -16.65
CA GLY A 120 5.74 -6.25 -17.29
C GLY A 120 4.69 -7.29 -16.90
N ALA A 121 3.85 -7.01 -15.90
CA ALA A 121 2.61 -7.77 -15.64
C ALA A 121 1.52 -7.46 -16.69
N THR A 122 0.48 -8.29 -16.78
CA THR A 122 -0.64 -8.02 -17.69
C THR A 122 -1.50 -6.84 -17.22
N PRO A 123 -2.28 -6.17 -18.09
CA PRO A 123 -3.18 -5.10 -17.67
C PRO A 123 -4.17 -5.51 -16.57
N GLU A 124 -4.62 -6.76 -16.59
CA GLU A 124 -5.54 -7.36 -15.62
C GLU A 124 -4.87 -7.53 -14.26
N GLU A 125 -3.65 -8.11 -14.22
CA GLU A 125 -2.83 -8.23 -13.01
C GLU A 125 -2.49 -6.84 -12.41
N GLN A 126 -2.19 -5.86 -13.27
CA GLN A 126 -1.90 -4.49 -12.86
C GLN A 126 -3.13 -3.78 -12.29
N ALA A 127 -4.32 -4.01 -12.87
CA ALA A 127 -5.57 -3.51 -12.34
C ALA A 127 -5.87 -4.12 -10.97
N GLU A 128 -5.73 -5.44 -10.81
CA GLU A 128 -5.96 -6.13 -9.53
C GLU A 128 -5.00 -5.64 -8.42
N GLN A 129 -3.72 -5.46 -8.77
CA GLN A 129 -2.66 -5.06 -7.84
C GLN A 129 -2.58 -3.55 -7.58
N GLY A 130 -3.24 -2.72 -8.40
CA GLY A 130 -3.15 -1.25 -8.33
C GLY A 130 -3.38 -0.67 -6.92
N PRO A 131 -4.47 -1.03 -6.21
CA PRO A 131 -4.71 -0.55 -4.84
C PRO A 131 -3.62 -0.94 -3.85
N ALA A 132 -3.03 -2.14 -4.00
CA ALA A 132 -1.96 -2.65 -3.16
C ALA A 132 -0.65 -1.88 -3.38
N TRP A 133 -0.28 -1.65 -4.65
CA TRP A 133 0.88 -0.84 -5.02
C TRP A 133 0.76 0.58 -4.48
N ILE A 134 -0.39 1.24 -4.65
CA ILE A 134 -0.61 2.61 -4.15
C ILE A 134 -0.52 2.66 -2.63
N CYS A 135 -1.06 1.67 -1.90
CA CYS A 135 -0.95 1.60 -0.45
C CYS A 135 0.50 1.37 0.03
N ALA A 136 1.25 0.48 -0.64
CA ALA A 136 2.67 0.24 -0.34
C ALA A 136 3.53 1.49 -0.63
N VAL A 137 3.25 2.21 -1.73
CA VAL A 137 3.88 3.49 -2.08
C VAL A 137 3.56 4.57 -1.05
N PHE A 138 2.32 4.64 -0.58
CA PHE A 138 1.92 5.57 0.49
C PHE A 138 2.70 5.31 1.79
N TRP A 139 2.77 4.06 2.28
CA TRP A 139 3.52 3.76 3.50
C TRP A 139 5.04 3.89 3.34
N ALA A 140 5.61 3.47 2.22
CA ALA A 140 7.02 3.69 1.92
C ALA A 140 7.36 5.19 1.89
N GLY A 141 6.48 6.02 1.30
CA GLY A 141 6.60 7.47 1.28
C GLY A 141 6.38 8.14 2.64
N LEU A 142 5.47 7.62 3.47
CA LEU A 142 5.19 8.15 4.81
C LEU A 142 6.36 7.87 5.78
N PHE A 143 6.91 6.67 5.72
CA PHE A 143 7.90 6.14 6.67
C PHE A 143 9.35 6.19 6.15
N HIS A 144 9.60 6.80 4.98
CA HIS A 144 10.91 6.79 4.30
C HIS A 144 12.11 7.25 5.15
N HIS A 145 11.91 8.05 6.19
CA HIS A 145 12.99 8.59 7.03
C HIS A 145 12.81 8.32 8.52
N LEU A 146 12.08 7.26 8.93
CA LEU A 146 11.98 6.88 10.35
C LEU A 146 13.36 6.70 11.03
N ASP A 147 14.38 6.25 10.29
CA ASP A 147 15.76 6.10 10.80
C ASP A 147 16.39 7.44 11.26
N TRP A 148 15.89 8.60 10.78
CA TRP A 148 16.31 9.92 11.26
C TRP A 148 16.07 10.09 12.77
N LEU A 149 15.02 9.44 13.31
CA LEU A 149 14.67 9.50 14.72
C LEU A 149 15.78 8.94 15.64
N SER A 150 16.66 8.08 15.11
CA SER A 150 17.87 7.62 15.83
C SER A 150 18.82 8.75 16.22
N GLN A 151 18.83 9.87 15.48
CA GLN A 151 19.67 11.04 15.73
C GLN A 151 19.09 12.02 16.75
N ILE A 152 17.92 11.70 17.34
CA ILE A 152 17.20 12.56 18.27
C ILE A 152 17.26 11.97 19.69
N GLU A 153 17.55 12.83 20.67
CA GLU A 153 17.36 12.55 22.10
C GLU A 153 16.11 13.31 22.60
N GLY A 154 15.04 12.57 22.88
CA GLY A 154 13.86 13.07 23.57
C GLY A 154 14.03 13.05 25.09
N SER A 155 13.54 14.09 25.77
CA SER A 155 13.47 14.14 27.24
C SER A 155 12.15 14.73 27.70
N LEU A 156 11.61 14.17 28.78
CA LEU A 156 10.37 14.57 29.43
C LEU A 156 10.66 15.50 30.62
N ALA A 157 9.68 16.34 30.98
CA ALA A 157 9.78 17.28 32.09
C ALA A 157 9.97 16.60 33.46
N ASN A 158 9.57 15.33 33.59
CA ASN A 158 9.82 14.48 34.75
C ASN A 158 11.23 13.85 34.79
N GLY A 159 12.14 14.26 33.89
CA GLY A 159 13.52 13.78 33.81
C GLY A 159 13.72 12.47 33.05
N LYS A 160 12.65 11.76 32.67
CA LYS A 160 12.76 10.51 31.90
C LYS A 160 13.15 10.77 30.44
N ALA A 161 13.83 9.80 29.82
CA ALA A 161 14.01 9.78 28.38
C ALA A 161 12.67 9.53 27.66
N TRP A 162 12.58 10.02 26.42
CA TRP A 162 11.50 9.69 25.49
C TRP A 162 12.12 9.29 24.15
N CYS A 163 11.53 8.28 23.50
CA CYS A 163 11.96 7.78 22.20
C CYS A 163 10.92 8.19 21.14
N PRO A 164 11.17 9.26 20.36
CA PRO A 164 10.29 9.66 19.27
C PRO A 164 10.03 8.51 18.28
N GLY A 165 8.81 8.41 17.78
CA GLY A 165 8.34 7.35 16.90
C GLY A 165 7.88 6.07 17.63
N MET A 166 8.45 5.76 18.79
CA MET A 166 8.08 4.55 19.55
C MET A 166 6.78 4.73 20.35
N GLU A 167 6.65 5.84 21.06
CA GLU A 167 5.54 6.11 21.98
C GLU A 167 5.16 7.59 21.99
N ILE A 168 3.92 7.88 22.39
CA ILE A 168 3.47 9.27 22.64
C ILE A 168 4.12 9.72 23.96
N PRO A 169 4.75 10.91 24.02
CA PRO A 169 5.41 11.35 25.25
C PRO A 169 4.38 11.52 26.38
N GLY A 170 4.60 10.84 27.52
CA GLY A 170 3.68 10.86 28.66
C GLY A 170 3.73 12.12 29.55
N ALA A 171 4.49 13.13 29.14
CA ALA A 171 4.61 14.42 29.82
C ALA A 171 5.16 15.47 28.83
N ASN A 172 5.19 16.75 29.25
CA ASN A 172 5.80 17.81 28.44
C ASN A 172 7.23 17.45 28.04
N TRP A 173 7.58 17.69 26.78
CA TRP A 173 8.71 17.05 26.11
C TRP A 173 9.63 18.08 25.43
N ARG A 174 10.89 17.72 25.23
CA ARG A 174 11.82 18.47 24.37
C ARG A 174 12.76 17.51 23.65
N VAL A 175 13.29 17.96 22.51
CA VAL A 175 14.24 17.19 21.69
C VAL A 175 15.55 17.96 21.51
N ARG A 176 16.64 17.21 21.36
CA ARG A 176 17.97 17.74 21.05
C ARG A 176 18.75 16.77 20.14
N PRO A 177 19.78 17.23 19.41
CA PRO A 177 20.68 16.35 18.67
C PRO A 177 21.31 15.31 19.60
N ARG A 178 21.30 14.05 19.18
CA ARG A 178 21.97 12.97 19.91
C ARG A 178 23.48 13.22 19.93
N GLN A 179 24.10 13.02 21.09
CA GLN A 179 25.54 13.13 21.25
C GLN A 179 26.18 11.74 21.34
N GLY A 180 27.19 11.47 20.50
CA GLY A 180 27.88 10.18 20.44
C GLY A 180 27.32 9.20 19.41
N ARG A 181 27.70 7.91 19.52
CA ARG A 181 27.37 6.89 18.52
C ARG A 181 25.87 6.59 18.51
N THR A 182 25.28 6.56 17.32
CA THR A 182 23.90 6.12 17.11
C THR A 182 23.78 4.63 17.36
N ALA A 183 22.91 4.24 18.30
CA ALA A 183 22.28 2.92 18.21
C ALA A 183 21.34 2.98 17.00
N SER A 184 21.49 2.05 16.06
CA SER A 184 20.57 1.94 14.91
C SER A 184 19.21 1.45 15.43
N MET A 185 18.32 2.40 15.73
CA MET A 185 16.92 2.10 15.95
C MET A 185 16.30 1.84 14.57
N ASN A 186 16.01 0.57 14.29
CA ASN A 186 15.57 0.13 12.98
C ASN A 186 14.21 0.76 12.62
N GLY A 187 14.16 1.57 11.55
CA GLY A 187 12.92 2.19 11.05
C GLY A 187 11.80 1.18 10.79
N MET A 188 12.13 -0.06 10.43
CA MET A 188 11.18 -1.18 10.35
C MET A 188 10.41 -1.39 11.66
N TYR A 189 11.08 -1.34 12.81
CA TYR A 189 10.44 -1.61 14.10
C TYR A 189 9.47 -0.49 14.49
N ILE A 190 9.78 0.75 14.12
CA ILE A 190 8.86 1.88 14.29
C ILE A 190 7.68 1.74 13.30
N ALA A 191 7.95 1.43 12.03
CA ALA A 191 6.93 1.23 11.00
C ALA A 191 5.96 0.10 11.35
N SER A 192 6.44 -1.06 11.80
CA SER A 192 5.61 -2.21 12.19
C SER A 192 4.72 -1.94 13.41
N LYS A 193 4.98 -0.87 14.17
CA LYS A 193 4.13 -0.38 15.26
C LYS A 193 3.16 0.73 14.84
N LEU A 194 3.22 1.21 13.61
CA LEU A 194 2.35 2.25 13.04
C LEU A 194 1.42 1.67 11.95
N ILE A 195 1.92 0.68 11.22
CA ILE A 195 1.21 -0.19 10.29
C ILE A 195 0.11 -0.96 11.03
N PRO A 196 -1.18 -0.85 10.63
CA PRO A 196 -2.25 -1.65 11.21
C PRO A 196 -2.15 -3.12 10.78
N ASP A 197 -2.40 -4.04 11.71
CA ASP A 197 -2.32 -5.49 11.46
C ASP A 197 -3.23 -5.92 10.30
N ALA A 198 -4.46 -5.40 10.23
CA ALA A 198 -5.41 -5.69 9.15
C ALA A 198 -4.86 -5.33 7.76
N ALA A 199 -4.19 -4.18 7.66
CA ALA A 199 -3.59 -3.68 6.43
C ALA A 199 -2.31 -4.46 6.06
N ALA A 200 -1.49 -4.83 7.04
CA ALA A 200 -0.34 -5.71 6.83
C ALA A 200 -0.77 -7.10 6.33
N ILE A 201 -1.81 -7.69 6.95
CA ILE A 201 -2.37 -8.99 6.57
C ILE A 201 -3.00 -8.92 5.16
N TRP A 202 -3.75 -7.87 4.85
CA TRP A 202 -4.31 -7.65 3.51
C TRP A 202 -3.23 -7.61 2.42
N LEU A 203 -2.13 -6.90 2.68
CA LEU A 203 -1.02 -6.78 1.73
C LEU A 203 -0.28 -8.12 1.50
N GLN A 204 -0.37 -9.10 2.41
CA GLN A 204 0.20 -10.44 2.20
C GLN A 204 -0.46 -11.21 1.05
N ARG A 205 -1.63 -10.78 0.55
CA ARG A 205 -2.21 -11.35 -0.67
C ARG A 205 -1.34 -11.14 -1.90
N TRP A 206 -0.42 -10.19 -1.87
CA TRP A 206 0.59 -9.98 -2.89
C TRP A 206 2.00 -9.99 -2.27
N PRO A 207 2.59 -11.18 -2.07
CA PRO A 207 3.88 -11.33 -1.37
C PRO A 207 5.04 -10.53 -1.97
N ALA A 208 5.02 -10.28 -3.28
CA ALA A 208 6.01 -9.43 -3.94
C ALA A 208 5.91 -7.94 -3.51
N ILE A 209 4.69 -7.43 -3.33
CA ILE A 209 4.42 -6.04 -2.92
C ILE A 209 4.74 -5.86 -1.44
N SER A 210 4.26 -6.77 -0.58
CA SER A 210 4.58 -6.76 0.85
C SER A 210 6.09 -6.94 1.09
N GLY A 211 6.72 -7.87 0.36
CA GLY A 211 8.17 -8.07 0.37
C GLY A 211 8.96 -6.83 -0.02
N ALA A 212 8.59 -6.16 -1.12
CA ALA A 212 9.23 -4.91 -1.54
C ALA A 212 9.07 -3.80 -0.49
N LEU A 213 7.87 -3.61 0.07
CA LEU A 213 7.61 -2.66 1.15
C LEU A 213 8.49 -2.93 2.37
N PHE A 214 8.52 -4.18 2.86
CA PHE A 214 9.29 -4.49 4.06
C PHE A 214 10.81 -4.45 3.80
N LEU A 215 11.30 -4.82 2.61
CA LEU A 215 12.69 -4.58 2.21
C LEU A 215 13.02 -3.07 2.25
N TYR A 216 12.15 -2.21 1.74
CA TYR A 216 12.32 -0.75 1.79
C TYR A 216 12.40 -0.22 3.22
N LEU A 217 11.45 -0.62 4.07
CA LEU A 217 11.37 -0.20 5.49
C LEU A 217 12.51 -0.76 6.35
N SER A 218 13.16 -1.86 5.93
CA SER A 218 14.35 -2.43 6.61
C SER A 218 15.65 -1.65 6.38
N GLY A 219 15.60 -0.58 5.57
CA GLY A 219 16.78 0.17 5.12
C GLY A 219 17.44 -0.41 3.86
N GLN A 220 17.07 -1.62 3.43
CA GLN A 220 17.55 -2.27 2.20
C GLN A 220 16.88 -1.70 0.93
N LYS A 221 16.73 -0.38 0.87
CA LYS A 221 15.94 0.35 -0.14
C LYS A 221 16.34 0.02 -1.58
N ALA A 222 17.62 -0.16 -1.87
CA ALA A 222 18.06 -0.54 -3.22
C ALA A 222 17.47 -1.88 -3.70
N GLN A 223 17.14 -2.81 -2.79
CA GLN A 223 16.59 -4.13 -3.11
C GLN A 223 15.06 -4.11 -3.30
N SER A 224 14.35 -3.05 -2.89
CA SER A 224 12.89 -2.95 -3.11
C SER A 224 12.50 -2.49 -4.52
N GLY A 225 13.45 -2.47 -5.46
CA GLY A 225 13.23 -2.19 -6.88
C GLY A 225 12.43 -0.91 -7.15
N ILE A 226 11.34 -1.06 -7.90
CA ILE A 226 10.47 0.02 -8.38
C ILE A 226 9.94 0.92 -7.25
N LEU A 227 9.73 0.37 -6.05
CA LEU A 227 9.26 1.13 -4.89
C LEU A 227 10.29 2.19 -4.48
N ASN A 228 11.59 1.87 -4.53
CA ASN A 228 12.64 2.80 -4.16
C ASN A 228 12.88 3.89 -5.21
N SER A 229 12.72 3.60 -6.51
CA SER A 229 12.75 4.65 -7.54
C SER A 229 11.57 5.62 -7.35
N ILE A 230 10.35 5.11 -7.14
CA ILE A 230 9.16 5.96 -6.90
C ILE A 230 9.38 6.91 -5.71
N ILE A 231 9.87 6.42 -4.57
CA ILE A 231 10.11 7.29 -3.40
C ILE A 231 11.31 8.22 -3.64
N SER A 232 12.34 7.82 -4.39
CA SER A 232 13.47 8.69 -4.75
C SER A 232 13.03 9.87 -5.62
N ASP A 233 12.16 9.63 -6.60
CA ASP A 233 11.62 10.65 -7.49
C ASP A 233 10.63 11.57 -6.75
N ALA A 234 9.83 11.00 -5.83
CA ALA A 234 8.99 11.78 -4.92
C ALA A 234 9.82 12.73 -4.04
N LEU A 235 10.92 12.24 -3.45
CA LEU A 235 11.87 13.03 -2.67
C LEU A 235 12.50 14.16 -3.50
N ALA A 236 12.91 13.88 -4.73
CA ALA A 236 13.44 14.91 -5.63
C ALA A 236 12.40 15.99 -5.96
N SER A 237 11.13 15.59 -6.20
CA SER A 237 10.03 16.53 -6.45
C SER A 237 9.75 17.45 -5.24
N VAL A 238 9.80 16.91 -4.01
CA VAL A 238 9.63 17.69 -2.78
C VAL A 238 10.81 18.63 -2.53
N ALA A 239 12.05 18.17 -2.72
CA ALA A 239 13.25 19.00 -2.57
C ALA A 239 13.23 20.19 -3.54
N ASN A 240 12.84 19.99 -4.80
CA ASN A 240 12.76 21.06 -5.79
C ASN A 240 11.74 22.14 -5.41
N LYS A 241 10.56 21.76 -4.89
CA LYS A 241 9.54 22.72 -4.40
C LYS A 241 10.02 23.54 -3.21
N SER A 242 10.84 22.94 -2.34
CA SER A 242 11.43 23.65 -1.21
C SER A 242 12.56 24.61 -1.61
N GLY A 243 13.20 24.41 -2.77
CA GLY A 243 14.27 25.29 -3.26
C GLY A 243 13.79 26.63 -3.81
N THR A 244 12.54 26.71 -4.27
CA THR A 244 11.99 27.90 -4.96
C THR A 244 11.57 29.05 -4.01
N VAL A 245 11.74 28.89 -2.69
CA VAL A 245 11.29 29.88 -1.68
C VAL A 245 12.44 30.77 -1.17
N SER A 246 13.66 30.62 -1.70
CA SER A 246 14.76 31.59 -1.48
C SER A 246 14.94 32.52 -2.68
N GLY A 247 13.92 33.33 -2.94
CA GLY A 247 13.97 34.49 -3.83
C GLY A 247 13.38 35.70 -3.12
N THR A 248 14.24 36.61 -2.65
CA THR A 248 13.82 37.85 -1.99
C THR A 248 13.16 38.80 -2.98
N ALA A 249 11.82 38.79 -3.03
CA ALA A 249 11.04 39.86 -3.62
C ALA A 249 10.67 40.87 -2.53
N SER A 250 11.42 41.97 -2.46
CA SER A 250 11.01 43.14 -1.67
C SER A 250 9.74 43.75 -2.30
N PRO A 251 8.77 44.22 -1.49
CA PRO A 251 7.61 44.90 -2.03
C PRO A 251 7.95 46.34 -2.42
N SER A 252 7.55 46.75 -3.60
CA SER A 252 7.48 48.16 -4.00
C SER A 252 6.12 48.41 -4.65
N GLU A 253 5.19 48.93 -3.85
CA GLU A 253 3.97 49.56 -4.36
C GLU A 253 4.33 50.86 -5.08
N SER A 254 3.73 51.11 -6.24
CA SER A 254 3.54 52.47 -6.76
C SER A 254 2.36 52.49 -7.73
N ASP A 255 1.45 53.41 -7.45
CA ASP A 255 0.10 53.57 -7.98
C ASP A 255 -0.13 53.54 -9.50
N LYS A 256 -1.38 53.25 -9.87
CA LYS A 256 -1.95 53.57 -11.18
C LYS A 256 -2.28 55.07 -11.26
N VAL A 257 -1.83 55.73 -12.33
CA VAL A 257 -2.46 56.95 -12.85
C VAL A 257 -2.76 56.76 -14.35
N ILE A 258 -3.90 57.31 -14.77
CA ILE A 258 -4.53 57.19 -16.09
C ILE A 258 -3.99 58.28 -17.03
N THR A 259 -4.01 58.08 -18.37
CA THR A 259 -4.57 59.03 -19.40
C THR A 259 -3.95 58.87 -20.81
N THR A 260 -4.76 58.30 -21.73
CA THR A 260 -4.94 58.55 -23.20
C THR A 260 -3.79 58.68 -24.23
N GLY A 261 -4.11 58.29 -25.49
CA GLY A 261 -3.38 58.57 -26.74
C GLY A 261 -2.91 57.29 -27.43
N GLU A 262 -3.71 56.64 -28.29
CA GLU A 262 -3.99 56.94 -29.72
C GLU A 262 -2.97 56.31 -30.69
N GLU A 263 -3.53 55.53 -31.64
CA GLU A 263 -3.12 55.19 -33.02
C GLU A 263 -1.66 54.81 -33.37
N GLY A 264 -1.50 53.78 -34.21
CA GLY A 264 -0.23 53.43 -34.84
C GLY A 264 -0.16 51.97 -35.31
N GLU A 265 -0.18 51.76 -36.63
CA GLU A 265 -0.16 50.45 -37.27
C GLU A 265 1.26 49.90 -37.55
N GLU A 266 1.30 48.59 -37.84
CA GLU A 266 2.22 47.89 -38.76
C GLU A 266 3.72 47.61 -38.46
N GLU A 267 4.05 46.33 -38.71
CA GLU A 267 5.21 45.81 -39.45
C GLU A 267 6.66 45.93 -38.92
N SER A 268 7.15 44.77 -38.48
CA SER A 268 8.20 44.02 -39.19
C SER A 268 9.61 44.63 -39.44
N ARG A 269 10.59 43.96 -38.81
CA ARG A 269 11.94 43.58 -39.34
C ARG A 269 13.18 44.51 -39.15
N THR A 270 14.10 43.94 -38.36
CA THR A 270 15.54 43.71 -38.67
C THR A 270 16.62 44.80 -38.52
N ASN A 271 17.70 44.34 -37.83
CA ASN A 271 19.13 44.55 -38.12
C ASN A 271 19.91 45.76 -37.57
N ASN A 272 20.95 45.39 -36.78
CA ASN A 272 22.33 45.92 -36.72
C ASN A 272 22.56 47.35 -36.16
N ILE A 273 23.25 47.53 -35.02
CA ILE A 273 24.73 47.49 -34.84
C ILE A 273 25.40 48.44 -35.86
N PRO A 274 26.12 49.52 -35.44
CA PRO A 274 27.49 49.33 -34.91
C PRO A 274 28.10 50.42 -33.97
N ASN A 275 29.40 50.20 -33.69
CA ASN A 275 30.49 51.17 -33.35
C ASN A 275 30.65 51.60 -31.87
N LEU A 276 31.86 51.79 -31.30
CA LEU A 276 33.28 51.66 -31.75
C LEU A 276 34.24 51.45 -30.52
N ILE A 277 35.43 50.85 -30.75
CA ILE A 277 36.76 51.09 -30.10
C ILE A 277 36.87 50.82 -28.57
N ASP A 278 37.58 49.77 -28.10
CA ASP A 278 39.06 49.58 -27.90
C ASP A 278 39.62 50.47 -26.74
N ASP A 279 40.58 50.06 -25.88
CA ASP A 279 41.77 49.20 -26.06
C ASP A 279 42.38 48.64 -24.71
N ASP A 280 43.54 47.96 -24.77
CA ASP A 280 44.48 47.45 -23.72
C ASP A 280 44.09 46.17 -22.90
N MET A 281 44.67 44.98 -23.13
CA MET A 281 46.02 44.43 -22.77
C MET A 281 46.25 44.15 -21.26
N HIS A 282 46.78 43.00 -20.77
CA HIS A 282 47.45 41.84 -21.41
C HIS A 282 47.31 40.55 -20.54
N GLN A 283 47.47 39.36 -21.17
CA GLN A 283 47.78 38.07 -20.52
C GLN A 283 49.14 37.52 -20.99
N THR A 284 49.75 36.62 -20.21
CA THR A 284 50.66 35.54 -20.72
C THR A 284 50.32 34.24 -19.95
N SER A 285 49.92 33.14 -20.61
CA SER A 285 50.73 32.08 -21.26
C SER A 285 50.86 30.83 -20.34
N SER A 286 50.75 29.56 -20.75
CA SER A 286 50.98 28.93 -22.08
C SER A 286 50.23 27.59 -22.32
N HIS A 287 49.79 27.38 -23.57
CA HIS A 287 49.86 26.15 -24.41
C HIS A 287 49.27 24.78 -23.95
N LYS A 288 48.77 23.89 -24.86
CA LYS A 288 48.74 23.86 -26.35
C LYS A 288 47.57 23.00 -26.90
N ASN A 289 47.10 23.31 -28.12
CA ASN A 289 46.05 22.60 -28.89
C ASN A 289 46.51 21.25 -29.49
N ILE A 290 45.56 20.44 -29.99
CA ILE A 290 45.59 19.76 -31.32
C ILE A 290 44.19 19.22 -31.71
N THR A 291 43.83 19.41 -32.98
CA THR A 291 42.88 18.64 -33.83
C THR A 291 43.33 18.84 -35.30
N PRO A 292 42.82 18.10 -36.32
CA PRO A 292 42.43 16.68 -36.44
C PRO A 292 43.22 15.97 -37.60
N VAL A 293 42.88 14.72 -38.00
CA VAL A 293 42.93 14.10 -39.37
C VAL A 293 42.96 12.55 -39.33
N SER A 294 42.57 11.92 -40.45
CA SER A 294 42.14 10.54 -40.74
C SER A 294 43.16 9.37 -40.65
N GLU A 295 42.62 8.16 -40.41
CA GLU A 295 42.86 6.79 -41.00
C GLU A 295 44.18 6.39 -41.74
N PRO A 296 44.56 5.08 -41.86
CA PRO A 296 44.17 3.86 -41.11
C PRO A 296 45.31 2.77 -40.90
N ILE A 297 44.95 1.56 -40.42
CA ILE A 297 45.58 0.20 -40.60
C ILE A 297 46.72 -0.33 -39.64
N ASN A 298 46.43 -1.54 -39.07
CA ASN A 298 47.25 -2.71 -38.64
C ASN A 298 48.13 -2.84 -37.34
N ASN A 299 47.67 -3.77 -36.48
CA ASN A 299 48.33 -4.95 -35.85
C ASN A 299 49.69 -4.94 -35.10
N ALA A 300 49.62 -5.29 -33.81
CA ALA A 300 50.38 -6.38 -33.14
C ALA A 300 49.68 -6.74 -31.80
N SER A 301 49.12 -7.94 -31.61
CA SER A 301 49.76 -9.19 -31.12
C SER A 301 50.07 -9.27 -29.62
N ILE A 302 49.10 -9.80 -28.84
CA ILE A 302 49.24 -10.77 -27.72
C ILE A 302 47.89 -11.53 -27.69
N GLY A 303 47.76 -12.86 -27.62
CA GLY A 303 48.76 -13.91 -27.43
C GLY A 303 48.19 -15.00 -26.51
N TYR A 304 47.41 -15.93 -27.05
CA TYR A 304 47.03 -17.18 -26.37
C TYR A 304 46.83 -18.33 -27.37
N ASP A 305 47.30 -19.49 -26.94
CA ASP A 305 47.36 -20.80 -27.60
C ASP A 305 46.70 -21.75 -26.55
N THR A 306 45.98 -22.86 -26.81
CA THR A 306 46.11 -23.88 -27.86
C THR A 306 44.86 -24.79 -27.90
N ASN A 307 44.30 -25.10 -29.09
CA ASN A 307 43.54 -26.31 -29.52
C ASN A 307 42.33 -26.87 -28.69
N GLN A 308 41.35 -27.62 -29.23
CA GLN A 308 41.19 -28.26 -30.55
C GLN A 308 39.71 -28.53 -30.96
N THR A 309 39.39 -28.26 -32.24
CA THR A 309 38.48 -28.98 -33.17
C THR A 309 37.03 -29.39 -32.80
N GLY A 310 36.10 -28.94 -33.67
CA GLY A 310 34.79 -29.55 -33.97
C GLY A 310 34.24 -28.92 -35.26
N ASP A 311 33.87 -29.73 -36.26
CA ASP A 311 33.93 -29.33 -37.68
C ASP A 311 32.81 -28.45 -38.25
N TYR A 312 33.15 -27.84 -39.40
CA TYR A 312 32.32 -27.02 -40.29
C TYR A 312 31.33 -27.92 -41.09
N ALA A 313 30.32 -27.45 -41.84
CA ALA A 313 30.36 -26.33 -42.78
C ALA A 313 28.96 -25.83 -43.21
N ALA A 314 28.95 -24.59 -43.73
CA ALA A 314 27.79 -23.95 -44.33
C ALA A 314 27.88 -23.93 -45.87
N LYS A 315 26.73 -23.76 -46.52
CA LYS A 315 26.54 -23.01 -47.80
C LYS A 315 25.22 -22.26 -47.63
N ASP A 316 25.17 -20.93 -47.46
CA ASP A 316 25.70 -19.82 -48.27
C ASP A 316 24.81 -19.46 -49.47
N VAL A 317 24.81 -18.15 -49.79
CA VAL A 317 24.28 -17.43 -50.97
C VAL A 317 22.95 -16.68 -50.81
N THR A 318 23.10 -15.46 -50.26
CA THR A 318 22.54 -14.15 -50.69
C THR A 318 21.03 -13.92 -50.96
N GLY A 319 20.53 -12.76 -50.49
CA GLY A 319 19.39 -12.08 -51.13
C GLY A 319 18.61 -11.14 -50.19
N GLN A 320 18.98 -9.86 -50.13
CA GLN A 320 18.13 -8.83 -49.50
C GLN A 320 16.94 -8.48 -50.42
N VAL A 321 15.80 -8.03 -49.86
CA VAL A 321 15.08 -6.78 -50.20
C VAL A 321 13.68 -6.75 -49.53
N THR A 322 13.54 -5.81 -48.60
CA THR A 322 12.42 -4.86 -48.36
C THR A 322 10.94 -5.29 -48.34
N LEU A 323 10.26 -4.79 -47.28
CA LEU A 323 8.82 -4.80 -46.99
C LEU A 323 7.98 -3.91 -47.93
N LEU A 324 6.73 -4.27 -48.25
CA LEU A 324 5.50 -3.53 -47.84
C LEU A 324 4.18 -4.10 -48.45
N SER A 325 3.17 -4.24 -47.59
CA SER A 325 1.74 -3.82 -47.77
C SER A 325 0.84 -4.29 -48.94
N ALA A 326 -0.21 -5.02 -48.53
CA ALA A 326 -1.64 -4.65 -48.64
C ALA A 326 -2.50 -5.00 -49.89
N PHE A 327 -3.83 -4.94 -49.64
CA PHE A 327 -5.02 -5.03 -50.50
C PHE A 327 -5.54 -6.44 -50.89
N ASP A 328 -6.83 -6.67 -51.16
CA ASP A 328 -8.09 -6.18 -50.54
C ASP A 328 -9.29 -6.96 -51.16
N ASN A 329 -10.37 -7.23 -50.40
CA ASN A 329 -11.71 -7.72 -50.83
C ASN A 329 -11.79 -9.04 -51.67
N HIS A 330 -12.92 -9.76 -51.82
CA HIS A 330 -14.35 -9.46 -51.62
C HIS A 330 -15.15 -10.75 -51.29
N ASP A 331 -16.39 -10.59 -50.81
CA ASP A 331 -17.37 -11.60 -50.38
C ASP A 331 -17.72 -12.76 -51.32
N THR A 332 -18.17 -13.87 -50.74
CA THR A 332 -19.35 -14.62 -51.25
C THR A 332 -20.06 -15.40 -50.13
N GLN A 333 -21.37 -15.69 -50.30
CA GLN A 333 -22.30 -16.08 -49.22
C GLN A 333 -22.44 -17.60 -48.97
N SER A 334 -22.95 -17.92 -47.75
CA SER A 334 -23.64 -19.16 -47.31
C SER A 334 -22.82 -20.45 -47.24
N SER A 335 -22.74 -21.13 -46.09
CA SER A 335 -23.87 -21.82 -45.45
C SER A 335 -23.55 -22.23 -44.00
N ASP A 336 -24.58 -22.54 -43.20
CA ASP A 336 -24.46 -22.90 -41.79
C ASP A 336 -23.71 -24.21 -41.52
N GLU A 337 -22.88 -24.26 -40.47
CA GLU A 337 -22.93 -25.35 -39.49
C GLU A 337 -22.36 -24.94 -38.11
N ARG A 338 -22.86 -25.58 -37.06
CA ARG A 338 -22.62 -25.20 -35.65
C ARG A 338 -21.49 -26.00 -35.00
N THR A 339 -20.53 -25.30 -34.41
CA THR A 339 -19.84 -25.73 -33.18
C THR A 339 -19.46 -24.49 -32.37
N GLY A 340 -20.11 -24.29 -31.22
CA GLY A 340 -19.74 -23.21 -30.30
C GLY A 340 -18.62 -23.68 -29.37
N ASP A 341 -17.42 -23.11 -29.54
CA ASP A 341 -16.42 -23.09 -28.48
C ASP A 341 -16.92 -22.15 -27.37
N GLU A 342 -17.26 -22.69 -26.20
CA GLU A 342 -17.43 -21.86 -25.01
C GLU A 342 -16.05 -21.51 -24.46
N ALA A 343 -15.68 -20.23 -24.63
CA ALA A 343 -14.49 -19.65 -24.03
C ALA A 343 -14.57 -19.76 -22.50
N VAL A 344 -13.47 -20.24 -21.90
CA VAL A 344 -13.29 -20.25 -20.44
C VAL A 344 -13.39 -18.81 -19.91
N PRO A 345 -14.30 -18.50 -18.97
CA PRO A 345 -14.33 -17.19 -18.34
C PRO A 345 -13.15 -17.06 -17.38
N ASP A 346 -12.28 -16.09 -17.66
CA ASP A 346 -11.21 -15.67 -16.76
C ASP A 346 -11.82 -14.97 -15.53
N GLU A 347 -11.87 -15.65 -14.38
CA GLU A 347 -12.33 -15.09 -13.10
C GLU A 347 -11.32 -14.06 -12.55
N SER A 348 -11.18 -12.95 -13.25
CA SER A 348 -10.55 -11.74 -12.74
C SER A 348 -11.41 -11.18 -11.60
N VAL A 349 -10.99 -11.44 -10.36
CA VAL A 349 -11.68 -10.95 -9.16
C VAL A 349 -11.69 -9.42 -9.20
N SER A 350 -12.88 -8.85 -9.26
CA SER A 350 -13.04 -7.42 -9.54
C SER A 350 -12.42 -6.58 -8.43
N THR A 351 -11.69 -5.52 -8.80
CA THR A 351 -11.12 -4.56 -7.84
C THR A 351 -12.17 -4.03 -6.86
N ALA A 352 -13.42 -3.89 -7.28
CA ALA A 352 -14.54 -3.50 -6.42
C ALA A 352 -14.82 -4.51 -5.28
N GLU A 353 -14.72 -5.82 -5.54
CA GLU A 353 -14.90 -6.87 -4.52
C GLU A 353 -13.73 -6.85 -3.51
N LEU A 354 -12.52 -6.59 -4.01
CA LEU A 354 -11.33 -6.46 -3.18
C LEU A 354 -11.43 -5.26 -2.22
N LEU A 355 -11.99 -4.14 -2.69
CA LEU A 355 -12.28 -2.95 -1.90
C LEU A 355 -13.44 -3.17 -0.90
N SER A 356 -14.40 -4.03 -1.22
CA SER A 356 -15.48 -4.42 -0.30
C SER A 356 -14.96 -5.27 0.87
N VAL A 357 -14.10 -6.26 0.59
CA VAL A 357 -13.44 -7.08 1.63
C VAL A 357 -12.52 -6.24 2.52
N LEU A 358 -11.92 -5.18 1.97
CA LEU A 358 -11.14 -4.19 2.70
C LEU A 358 -11.98 -3.39 3.71
N ASP A 359 -13.16 -2.92 3.32
CA ASP A 359 -14.05 -2.13 4.19
C ASP A 359 -14.48 -2.91 5.45
N GLN A 360 -14.73 -4.21 5.29
CA GLN A 360 -15.00 -5.14 6.40
C GLN A 360 -13.81 -5.29 7.35
N MET A 361 -12.58 -5.37 6.83
CA MET A 361 -11.35 -5.43 7.63
C MET A 361 -10.98 -4.08 8.27
N SER A 362 -11.59 -2.99 7.79
CA SER A 362 -11.40 -1.63 8.28
C SER A 362 -12.32 -1.25 9.45
N GLY A 363 -13.23 -2.13 9.86
CA GLY A 363 -14.04 -1.95 11.07
C GLY A 363 -15.16 -0.91 10.94
N SER A 364 -15.72 -0.71 9.75
CA SER A 364 -16.86 0.19 9.51
C SER A 364 -18.18 -0.35 10.09
N GLY A 365 -18.28 -0.42 11.42
CA GLY A 365 -19.53 -0.59 12.16
C GLY A 365 -19.99 0.77 12.69
N ALA A 366 -21.00 1.37 12.04
CA ALA A 366 -21.59 2.62 12.52
C ALA A 366 -22.35 2.41 13.86
N PRO A 367 -22.36 3.40 14.77
CA PRO A 367 -22.76 3.16 16.15
C PRO A 367 -24.27 3.30 16.38
N VAL A 368 -24.83 2.43 17.24
CA VAL A 368 -26.15 2.63 17.84
C VAL A 368 -26.02 2.80 19.35
N VAL A 369 -26.09 4.07 19.76
CA VAL A 369 -26.66 4.63 21.00
C VAL A 369 -26.54 3.83 22.30
N GLU A 370 -25.88 4.43 23.30
CA GLU A 370 -25.91 3.98 24.70
C GLU A 370 -27.34 3.93 25.27
N ALA A 371 -27.72 2.79 25.83
CA ALA A 371 -28.77 2.70 26.84
C ALA A 371 -28.22 1.96 28.07
N LYS A 372 -28.09 2.70 29.17
CA LYS A 372 -27.70 2.20 30.50
C LYS A 372 -28.95 1.68 31.21
N VAL A 373 -28.91 0.49 31.83
CA VAL A 373 -29.42 0.21 33.19
C VAL A 373 -29.21 -1.27 33.59
N GLU A 374 -28.65 -1.41 34.80
CA GLU A 374 -28.75 -2.47 35.83
C GLU A 374 -28.61 -3.98 35.56
N THR A 375 -27.63 -4.53 36.27
CA THR A 375 -27.50 -5.91 36.76
C THR A 375 -28.74 -6.39 37.55
N THR A 376 -29.28 -7.57 37.23
CA THR A 376 -29.70 -8.56 38.25
C THR A 376 -29.56 -9.97 37.69
N SER A 377 -29.32 -10.94 38.57
CA SER A 377 -28.92 -12.32 38.28
C SER A 377 -30.09 -13.30 38.12
N SER A 378 -29.94 -14.23 37.16
CA SER A 378 -30.35 -15.65 37.20
C SER A 378 -31.73 -16.05 37.76
N GLU A 379 -32.58 -16.62 36.91
CA GLU A 379 -33.27 -17.89 37.21
C GLU A 379 -33.78 -18.59 35.93
N GLU A 380 -33.70 -19.92 35.93
CA GLU A 380 -34.25 -20.88 34.96
C GLU A 380 -34.87 -22.02 35.80
N PRO A 381 -35.70 -22.95 35.29
CA PRO A 381 -36.46 -22.97 34.03
C PRO A 381 -37.96 -23.26 34.23
N SER A 382 -38.80 -23.03 33.20
CA SER A 382 -40.05 -23.79 33.00
C SER A 382 -40.57 -23.68 31.56
N LEU A 383 -41.05 -24.80 31.03
CA LEU A 383 -41.46 -24.98 29.63
C LEU A 383 -42.89 -24.48 29.38
N VAL A 384 -43.11 -23.86 28.22
CA VAL A 384 -44.08 -24.22 27.14
C VAL A 384 -44.43 -22.99 26.30
N GLY A 385 -44.19 -23.07 24.99
CA GLY A 385 -45.03 -22.42 23.98
C GLY A 385 -44.80 -20.93 23.67
N MET A 386 -43.66 -20.59 23.05
CA MET A 386 -43.60 -19.43 22.15
C MET A 386 -42.51 -19.60 21.09
N GLU A 387 -42.87 -20.00 19.87
CA GLU A 387 -41.94 -20.02 18.72
C GLU A 387 -41.70 -18.60 18.14
N SER A 388 -41.21 -17.72 19.01
CA SER A 388 -40.74 -16.37 18.65
C SER A 388 -39.24 -16.34 18.34
N GLY A 389 -38.69 -17.47 17.87
CA GLY A 389 -37.33 -17.55 17.35
C GLY A 389 -37.19 -16.74 16.06
N THR A 390 -36.07 -16.04 15.92
CA THR A 390 -35.65 -15.38 14.69
C THR A 390 -35.54 -16.39 13.53
N PRO A 391 -35.62 -15.94 12.26
CA PRO A 391 -35.47 -16.85 11.11
C PRO A 391 -34.19 -17.69 11.15
N GLY A 392 -33.09 -17.12 11.65
CA GLY A 392 -31.82 -17.81 11.85
C GLY A 392 -31.87 -18.92 12.90
N GLU A 393 -32.60 -18.73 14.01
CA GLU A 393 -32.77 -19.76 15.05
C GLU A 393 -33.59 -20.92 14.51
N LYS A 394 -34.69 -20.64 13.81
CA LYS A 394 -35.52 -21.65 13.14
C LYS A 394 -34.71 -22.46 12.11
N PHE A 395 -33.85 -21.80 11.34
CA PHE A 395 -32.90 -22.49 10.44
C PHE A 395 -31.88 -23.35 11.19
N LEU A 396 -31.29 -22.85 12.30
CA LEU A 396 -30.32 -23.60 13.08
C LEU A 396 -30.94 -24.85 13.73
N ASP A 397 -32.16 -24.76 14.23
CA ASP A 397 -32.85 -25.90 14.86
C ASP A 397 -33.38 -26.90 13.82
N TRP A 398 -33.83 -26.43 12.65
CA TRP A 398 -34.06 -27.30 11.49
C TRP A 398 -32.76 -28.02 11.07
N LEU A 399 -31.63 -27.32 11.02
CA LEU A 399 -30.35 -27.88 10.60
C LEU A 399 -29.87 -28.98 11.54
N LYS A 400 -29.95 -28.75 12.86
CA LYS A 400 -29.67 -29.77 13.89
C LYS A 400 -30.57 -31.00 13.70
N SER A 401 -31.87 -30.77 13.60
CA SER A 401 -32.86 -31.85 13.48
C SER A 401 -32.63 -32.68 12.23
N SER A 402 -32.49 -32.02 11.07
CA SER A 402 -32.33 -32.67 9.76
C SER A 402 -31.03 -33.45 9.61
N ILE A 403 -29.97 -33.08 10.34
CA ILE A 403 -28.72 -33.86 10.38
C ILE A 403 -28.85 -35.05 11.35
N LEU A 404 -29.57 -34.89 12.46
CA LEU A 404 -29.76 -35.95 13.46
C LEU A 404 -30.79 -37.01 13.05
N ASP A 405 -31.81 -36.64 12.26
CA ASP A 405 -32.83 -37.55 11.73
C ASP A 405 -32.44 -38.19 10.38
N GLY A 406 -31.39 -37.68 9.73
CA GLY A 406 -30.86 -38.19 8.46
C GLY A 406 -31.52 -37.61 7.20
N THR A 407 -32.41 -36.63 7.32
CA THR A 407 -33.00 -35.88 6.18
C THR A 407 -31.94 -35.16 5.35
N VAL A 408 -30.86 -34.72 6.01
CA VAL A 408 -29.64 -34.20 5.40
C VAL A 408 -28.55 -35.25 5.59
N SER A 409 -28.14 -35.88 4.48
CA SER A 409 -26.98 -36.78 4.46
C SER A 409 -25.72 -36.01 4.85
N VAL A 410 -24.71 -36.70 5.39
CA VAL A 410 -23.44 -36.08 5.82
C VAL A 410 -22.28 -36.84 5.20
N ASN A 411 -21.27 -36.10 4.71
CA ASN A 411 -20.11 -36.66 3.98
C ASN A 411 -20.43 -37.37 2.66
N GLU A 412 -21.66 -37.30 2.16
CA GLU A 412 -21.98 -37.72 0.79
C GLU A 412 -21.50 -36.69 -0.23
N GLY A 413 -21.28 -37.13 -1.47
CA GLY A 413 -20.84 -36.24 -2.56
C GLY A 413 -21.81 -35.06 -2.74
N GLU A 414 -23.10 -35.35 -2.92
CA GLU A 414 -24.15 -34.34 -3.15
C GLU A 414 -24.77 -33.80 -1.84
N SER A 415 -24.05 -33.88 -0.72
CA SER A 415 -24.46 -33.21 0.51
C SER A 415 -23.91 -31.78 0.59
N PHE A 416 -24.67 -30.89 1.22
CA PHE A 416 -24.19 -29.58 1.66
C PHE A 416 -23.54 -29.62 3.07
N ALA A 417 -23.51 -30.78 3.74
CA ALA A 417 -23.03 -30.96 5.11
C ALA A 417 -21.89 -31.99 5.18
N HIS A 418 -20.74 -31.58 5.69
CA HIS A 418 -19.54 -32.41 5.77
C HIS A 418 -18.81 -32.23 7.10
N ILE A 419 -18.18 -33.28 7.62
CA ILE A 419 -17.33 -33.21 8.81
C ILE A 419 -15.89 -32.91 8.41
N LEU A 420 -15.24 -32.01 9.13
CA LEU A 420 -13.82 -31.65 8.97
C LEU A 420 -13.19 -31.30 10.32
N ALA A 421 -12.27 -32.13 10.81
CA ALA A 421 -11.46 -31.90 12.00
C ALA A 421 -12.28 -31.47 13.24
N GLN A 422 -13.38 -32.18 13.53
CA GLN A 422 -14.36 -31.90 14.60
C GLN A 422 -15.24 -30.65 14.39
N PHE A 423 -15.41 -30.19 13.14
CA PHE A 423 -16.39 -29.18 12.74
C PHE A 423 -17.36 -29.74 11.70
N VAL A 424 -18.57 -29.20 11.65
CA VAL A 424 -19.52 -29.40 10.56
C VAL A 424 -19.41 -28.23 9.60
N PHE A 425 -18.92 -28.49 8.39
CA PHE A 425 -18.90 -27.56 7.27
C PHE A 425 -20.24 -27.59 6.54
N ILE A 426 -20.89 -26.43 6.42
CA ILE A 426 -22.23 -26.25 5.83
C ILE A 426 -22.13 -25.33 4.61
N VAL A 427 -22.35 -25.87 3.41
CA VAL A 427 -22.18 -25.16 2.12
C VAL A 427 -23.24 -24.08 1.93
N SER A 428 -22.78 -22.86 1.61
CA SER A 428 -23.58 -21.67 1.30
C SER A 428 -23.39 -21.33 -0.19
N PRO A 429 -24.45 -20.94 -0.92
CA PRO A 429 -25.80 -20.59 -0.45
C PRO A 429 -26.77 -21.78 -0.29
N GLU A 430 -26.35 -22.99 -0.67
CA GLU A 430 -27.23 -24.15 -0.86
C GLU A 430 -28.05 -24.55 0.39
N CYS A 431 -27.43 -24.54 1.57
CA CYS A 431 -28.11 -24.87 2.83
C CYS A 431 -29.36 -24.02 3.09
N PHE A 432 -29.31 -22.73 2.75
CA PHE A 432 -30.43 -21.79 2.91
C PHE A 432 -31.53 -22.03 1.89
N PHE A 433 -31.17 -22.28 0.62
CA PHE A 433 -32.15 -22.63 -0.41
C PHE A 433 -32.85 -23.95 -0.07
N LYS A 434 -32.12 -24.95 0.47
CA LYS A 434 -32.71 -26.20 0.93
C LYS A 434 -33.71 -25.98 2.06
N TYR A 435 -33.36 -25.20 3.07
CA TYR A 435 -34.27 -24.83 4.16
C TYR A 435 -35.54 -24.13 3.66
N LEU A 436 -35.39 -23.09 2.83
CA LEU A 436 -36.51 -22.31 2.29
C LEU A 436 -37.44 -23.20 1.44
N SER A 437 -36.89 -24.17 0.70
CA SER A 437 -37.68 -25.10 -0.11
C SER A 437 -38.52 -26.09 0.70
N LEU A 438 -38.23 -26.27 2.00
CA LEU A 438 -38.85 -27.28 2.85
C LEU A 438 -39.73 -26.72 3.99
N ASN A 439 -39.47 -25.49 4.47
CA ASN A 439 -40.01 -25.03 5.77
C ASN A 439 -40.74 -23.68 5.72
N THR A 440 -40.89 -23.02 4.56
CA THR A 440 -41.34 -21.61 4.53
C THR A 440 -42.51 -21.38 3.59
N ASN A 441 -43.65 -20.95 4.15
CA ASN A 441 -44.85 -20.49 3.43
C ASN A 441 -44.93 -18.96 3.30
N GLU A 442 -43.90 -18.24 3.75
CA GLU A 442 -43.76 -16.78 3.65
C GLU A 442 -42.58 -16.40 2.75
N SER A 443 -42.62 -15.20 2.18
CA SER A 443 -41.62 -14.68 1.23
C SER A 443 -40.34 -14.18 1.90
N LEU A 444 -39.75 -14.99 2.80
CA LEU A 444 -38.49 -14.67 3.46
C LEU A 444 -37.33 -14.77 2.44
N ASP A 445 -36.57 -13.70 2.26
CA ASP A 445 -35.42 -13.73 1.35
C ASP A 445 -34.22 -14.48 1.94
N LYS A 446 -33.44 -15.12 1.07
CA LYS A 446 -32.22 -15.83 1.42
C LYS A 446 -31.18 -14.92 2.08
N SER A 447 -31.11 -13.63 1.71
CA SER A 447 -30.21 -12.65 2.33
C SER A 447 -30.62 -12.33 3.76
N GLU A 448 -31.92 -12.20 4.02
CA GLU A 448 -32.45 -11.96 5.37
C GLU A 448 -32.24 -13.16 6.28
N LEU A 449 -32.52 -14.37 5.78
CA LEU A 449 -32.24 -15.62 6.48
C LEU A 449 -30.75 -15.77 6.82
N GLN A 450 -29.87 -15.53 5.84
CA GLN A 450 -28.43 -15.61 6.04
C GLN A 450 -27.95 -14.62 7.11
N LYS A 451 -28.37 -13.35 7.03
CA LYS A 451 -28.03 -12.33 8.04
C LYS A 451 -28.53 -12.71 9.42
N SER A 452 -29.76 -13.23 9.52
CA SER A 452 -30.34 -13.67 10.79
C SER A 452 -29.58 -14.86 11.39
N PHE A 453 -29.06 -15.79 10.57
CA PHE A 453 -28.21 -16.89 11.02
C PHE A 453 -26.80 -16.40 11.42
N GLU A 454 -26.20 -15.50 10.65
CA GLU A 454 -24.89 -14.93 10.96
C GLU A 454 -24.90 -14.15 12.28
N ALA A 455 -25.99 -13.43 12.57
CA ALA A 455 -26.19 -12.71 13.82
C ALA A 455 -26.20 -13.60 15.07
N LEU A 456 -26.47 -14.91 14.94
CA LEU A 456 -26.40 -15.86 16.07
C LEU A 456 -24.97 -16.14 16.53
N ASN A 457 -23.95 -15.80 15.74
CA ASN A 457 -22.53 -16.02 16.06
C ASN A 457 -22.15 -17.48 16.41
N VAL A 458 -22.98 -18.47 16.02
CA VAL A 458 -22.74 -19.90 16.26
C VAL A 458 -21.69 -20.51 15.32
N HIS A 459 -21.40 -19.84 14.21
CA HIS A 459 -20.40 -20.26 13.23
C HIS A 459 -19.01 -19.72 13.61
N TYR A 460 -17.98 -20.52 13.36
CA TYR A 460 -16.59 -20.16 13.62
C TYR A 460 -16.11 -19.09 12.63
N SER A 461 -16.18 -17.84 13.07
CA SER A 461 -15.65 -16.69 12.36
C SER A 461 -14.23 -16.35 12.82
N ARG A 462 -13.36 -15.96 11.88
CA ARG A 462 -12.01 -15.46 12.18
C ARG A 462 -11.78 -14.17 11.40
N ASN A 463 -11.37 -13.12 12.11
CA ASN A 463 -11.16 -11.78 11.54
C ASN A 463 -12.39 -11.25 10.76
N GLY A 464 -13.59 -11.45 11.30
CA GLY A 464 -14.86 -11.05 10.65
C GLY A 464 -15.33 -11.94 9.50
N LYS A 465 -14.55 -12.95 9.09
CA LYS A 465 -14.94 -13.88 8.01
C LYS A 465 -15.51 -15.16 8.61
N GLY A 466 -16.82 -15.38 8.42
CA GLY A 466 -17.53 -16.61 8.79
C GLY A 466 -17.52 -17.71 7.71
N LEU A 467 -17.16 -17.35 6.47
CA LEU A 467 -17.19 -18.24 5.31
C LEU A 467 -15.81 -18.84 4.99
N TRP A 468 -15.76 -20.17 4.99
CA TRP A 468 -14.60 -21.00 4.71
C TRP A 468 -14.69 -21.58 3.30
N HIS A 469 -13.54 -21.73 2.66
CA HIS A 469 -13.43 -22.16 1.27
C HIS A 469 -12.69 -23.49 1.18
N TYR A 470 -13.28 -24.45 0.48
CA TYR A 470 -12.74 -25.80 0.28
C TYR A 470 -12.89 -26.23 -1.18
N HIS A 471 -12.08 -27.20 -1.60
CA HIS A 471 -12.25 -27.90 -2.86
C HIS A 471 -13.00 -29.20 -2.60
N LYS A 472 -14.17 -29.38 -3.23
CA LYS A 472 -14.90 -30.65 -3.31
C LYS A 472 -14.42 -31.37 -4.56
N TYR A 473 -13.89 -32.58 -4.42
CA TYR A 473 -13.46 -33.41 -5.54
C TYR A 473 -14.59 -34.32 -6.00
N ASP A 474 -14.60 -34.64 -7.30
CA ASP A 474 -15.56 -35.59 -7.88
C ASP A 474 -15.23 -37.05 -7.49
N THR A 475 -14.08 -37.27 -6.84
CA THR A 475 -13.52 -38.58 -6.49
C THR A 475 -13.04 -38.63 -5.02
N PRO A 476 -13.16 -39.78 -4.31
CA PRO A 476 -12.74 -39.90 -2.91
C PRO A 476 -11.23 -39.81 -2.67
N ASP A 477 -10.42 -40.14 -3.68
CA ASP A 477 -8.96 -40.07 -3.66
C ASP A 477 -8.43 -38.66 -3.97
N LYS A 478 -9.34 -37.69 -4.21
CA LYS A 478 -9.04 -36.28 -4.50
C LYS A 478 -8.22 -36.12 -5.79
N SER A 479 -8.41 -37.01 -6.76
CA SER A 479 -7.77 -36.97 -8.08
C SER A 479 -8.76 -36.53 -9.17
N GLY A 480 -8.31 -35.64 -10.06
CA GLY A 480 -9.16 -35.09 -11.12
C GLY A 480 -9.82 -33.76 -10.76
N ARG A 481 -11.05 -33.54 -11.23
CA ARG A 481 -11.72 -32.23 -11.17
C ARG A 481 -12.25 -31.95 -9.77
N TYR A 482 -12.29 -30.67 -9.42
CA TYR A 482 -12.86 -30.17 -8.18
C TYR A 482 -13.78 -28.98 -8.43
N THR A 483 -14.79 -28.83 -7.58
CA THR A 483 -15.65 -27.66 -7.47
C THR A 483 -15.23 -26.84 -6.25
N LYS A 484 -15.08 -25.52 -6.41
CA LYS A 484 -14.85 -24.60 -5.28
C LYS A 484 -16.14 -24.47 -4.48
N MET A 485 -16.12 -24.74 -3.17
CA MET A 485 -17.28 -24.58 -2.29
C MET A 485 -16.98 -23.57 -1.19
N SER A 486 -17.98 -22.74 -0.84
CA SER A 486 -17.93 -21.82 0.30
C SER A 486 -18.97 -22.21 1.35
N GLY A 487 -18.70 -22.01 2.63
CA GLY A 487 -19.64 -22.42 3.68
C GLY A 487 -19.22 -22.05 5.09
N TYR A 488 -20.09 -22.29 6.06
CA TYR A 488 -19.82 -22.02 7.48
C TYR A 488 -19.19 -23.23 8.16
N MET A 489 -18.32 -22.98 9.15
CA MET A 489 -17.80 -24.02 10.04
C MET A 489 -18.53 -23.93 11.39
N LEU A 490 -19.34 -24.93 11.73
CA LEU A 490 -19.97 -25.06 13.05
C LEU A 490 -19.16 -26.02 13.91
N SER A 491 -19.04 -25.78 15.22
CA SER A 491 -18.48 -26.79 16.12
C SER A 491 -19.34 -28.05 16.09
N ALA A 492 -18.75 -29.25 16.02
CA ALA A 492 -19.50 -30.49 16.02
C ALA A 492 -20.41 -30.63 17.26
N ASP A 493 -20.00 -30.09 18.41
CA ASP A 493 -20.76 -30.06 19.67
C ASP A 493 -22.09 -29.25 19.59
N ILE A 494 -22.34 -28.49 18.51
CA ILE A 494 -23.61 -27.76 18.28
C ILE A 494 -24.71 -28.67 17.75
N ILE A 495 -24.32 -29.75 17.04
CA ILE A 495 -25.23 -30.66 16.32
C ILE A 495 -25.14 -32.07 16.92
N TYR A 496 -23.93 -32.58 17.16
CA TYR A 496 -23.68 -33.91 17.70
C TYR A 496 -23.43 -33.87 19.20
N ARG A 497 -23.69 -35.01 19.87
CA ARG A 497 -23.23 -35.21 21.24
C ARG A 497 -21.75 -35.61 21.23
N LYS A 498 -21.03 -35.30 22.31
CA LYS A 498 -19.60 -35.67 22.44
C LYS A 498 -19.41 -37.17 22.19
N GLY A 499 -18.58 -37.49 21.20
CA GLY A 499 -18.29 -38.86 20.79
C GLY A 499 -19.22 -39.47 19.73
N THR A 500 -20.24 -38.74 19.24
CA THR A 500 -21.15 -39.23 18.16
C THR A 500 -20.93 -38.54 16.81
N CYS A 501 -19.83 -37.79 16.65
CA CYS A 501 -19.50 -37.11 15.39
C CYS A 501 -18.94 -38.13 14.36
N PRO A 502 -19.41 -38.14 13.09
CA PRO A 502 -18.85 -38.96 12.02
C PRO A 502 -17.36 -38.66 11.72
N PRO A 503 -16.63 -39.53 11.01
CA PRO A 503 -15.27 -39.24 10.56
C PRO A 503 -15.23 -38.10 9.53
N ASP A 504 -14.04 -37.56 9.27
CA ASP A 504 -13.84 -36.47 8.30
C ASP A 504 -14.21 -36.85 6.86
N SER A 505 -14.72 -35.88 6.10
CA SER A 505 -15.12 -36.02 4.70
C SER A 505 -13.92 -36.30 3.80
N VAL A 506 -13.99 -37.41 3.05
CA VAL A 506 -13.01 -37.78 2.02
C VAL A 506 -13.07 -36.87 0.79
N TRP A 507 -14.18 -36.16 0.55
CA TRP A 507 -14.40 -35.36 -0.65
C TRP A 507 -13.76 -33.96 -0.61
N LEU A 508 -13.39 -33.49 0.59
CA LEU A 508 -12.96 -32.10 0.80
C LEU A 508 -11.46 -31.98 1.05
N ALA A 509 -10.83 -30.98 0.44
CA ALA A 509 -9.49 -30.51 0.81
C ALA A 509 -9.52 -29.01 1.12
N ARG A 510 -8.69 -28.58 2.08
CA ARG A 510 -8.38 -27.15 2.22
C ARG A 510 -7.70 -26.66 0.96
N ARG A 511 -8.04 -25.44 0.56
CA ARG A 511 -7.24 -24.67 -0.39
C ARG A 511 -5.86 -24.44 0.23
N ASN A 512 -4.82 -25.02 -0.37
CA ASN A 512 -3.42 -24.73 -0.06
C ASN A 512 -3.04 -23.33 -0.56
#